data_AF-A0A3A4V8P1-F1
#
_entry.id   AF-A0A3A4V8P1-F1
#
_cell.length_a   1.000
_cell.length_b   1.000
_cell.length_c   1.000
_cell.angle_alpha   90.00
_cell.angle_beta   90.00
_cell.angle_gamma   90.00
#
_symmetry.space_group_name_H-M   'P 1'
#
loop_
_entity.id
_entity.type
_entity.pdbx_description
1 polymer ?
#
loop_
_entity_poly.entity_id
_entity_poly.type
_entity_poly.pdbx_seq_one_letter_code
_entity_poly.pdbx_strand_id
1 'polypeptide(L)'
;MKVSIPAKAEYLSMLRLMVSGVSRQFGLDDDSIDDLKIAVTEVLGRVIDNNHAQRLTMKLVPQDNGIAIYLGPIKKFSKEGFFSCPHFGFDAFRSLVDDFKATKDGQNYQLYLAKRVYD
;
A
#
# COMPACT_ATOMS: atom_id res chain seq x y z
N MET A 1 -0.38 5.74 -12.61
CA MET A 1 1.07 5.41 -12.73
C MET A 1 1.33 3.96 -12.31
N LYS A 2 2.36 3.29 -12.84
CA LYS A 2 2.72 1.90 -12.49
C LYS A 2 4.24 1.74 -12.42
N VAL A 3 4.75 1.02 -11.43
CA VAL A 3 6.17 0.66 -11.28
C VAL A 3 6.34 -0.80 -10.87
N SER A 4 7.37 -1.47 -11.36
CA SER A 4 7.76 -2.83 -10.94
C SER A 4 9.17 -2.82 -10.37
N ILE A 5 9.33 -3.27 -9.13
CA ILE A 5 10.59 -3.26 -8.39
C ILE A 5 10.88 -4.61 -7.74
N PRO A 6 12.14 -4.91 -7.39
CA PRO A 6 12.45 -5.95 -6.41
C PRO A 6 11.79 -5.65 -5.06
N ALA A 7 11.32 -6.68 -4.36
CA ALA A 7 10.79 -6.54 -3.01
C ALA A 7 11.93 -6.45 -1.99
N LYS A 8 12.61 -5.29 -1.97
CA LYS A 8 13.72 -4.98 -1.05
C LYS A 8 13.50 -3.63 -0.37
N ALA A 9 13.94 -3.53 0.88
CA ALA A 9 13.76 -2.33 1.71
C ALA A 9 14.37 -1.06 1.10
N GLU A 10 15.45 -1.18 0.34
CA GLU A 10 16.13 -0.06 -0.35
C GLU A 10 15.21 0.73 -1.30
N TYR A 11 14.14 0.11 -1.81
CA TYR A 11 13.17 0.78 -2.69
C TYR A 11 12.02 1.48 -1.94
N LEU A 12 11.89 1.32 -0.62
CA LEU A 12 10.78 1.88 0.15
C LEU A 12 10.74 3.42 0.08
N SER A 13 11.90 4.07 0.17
CA SER A 13 11.99 5.54 0.08
C SER A 13 11.55 6.05 -1.29
N MET A 14 11.96 5.38 -2.37
CA MET A 14 11.52 5.73 -3.73
C MET A 14 10.00 5.57 -3.89
N LEU A 15 9.43 4.48 -3.39
CA LEU A 15 7.99 4.26 -3.46
C LEU A 15 7.20 5.29 -2.66
N ARG A 16 7.65 5.68 -1.45
CA ARG A 16 7.02 6.75 -0.66
C ARG A 16 7.07 8.11 -1.37
N LEU A 17 8.18 8.42 -2.05
CA LEU A 17 8.29 9.63 -2.86
C LEU A 17 7.31 9.61 -4.04
N MET A 18 7.17 8.46 -4.71
CA MET A 18 6.20 8.29 -5.80
C MET A 18 4.77 8.46 -5.30
N VAL A 19 4.41 7.84 -4.16
CA VAL A 19 3.09 8.02 -3.52
C VAL A 19 2.84 9.50 -3.23
N SER A 20 3.80 10.20 -2.62
CA SER A 20 3.67 11.63 -2.32
C SER A 20 3.45 12.49 -3.56
N GLY A 21 4.27 12.28 -4.59
CA GLY A 21 4.23 13.06 -5.81
C GLY A 21 2.94 12.86 -6.60
N VAL A 22 2.50 11.61 -6.73
CA VAL A 22 1.26 11.29 -7.44
C VAL A 22 0.04 11.73 -6.62
N SER A 23 -0.04 11.40 -5.33
CA SER A 23 -1.20 11.75 -4.50
C SER A 23 -1.44 13.26 -4.42
N ARG A 24 -0.37 14.07 -4.31
CA ARG A 24 -0.49 15.54 -4.30
C ARG A 24 -1.03 16.09 -5.62
N GLN A 25 -0.68 15.48 -6.76
CA GLN A 25 -1.24 15.88 -8.06
C GLN A 25 -2.74 15.60 -8.18
N PHE A 26 -3.29 14.71 -7.34
CA PHE A 26 -4.71 14.36 -7.33
C PHE A 26 -5.46 14.95 -6.13
N GLY A 27 -4.90 15.98 -5.48
CA GLY A 27 -5.62 16.80 -4.50
C GLY A 27 -5.71 16.23 -3.09
N LEU A 28 -4.96 15.18 -2.75
CA LEU A 28 -4.82 14.77 -1.35
C LEU A 28 -4.03 15.85 -0.59
N ASP A 29 -4.50 16.18 0.61
CA ASP A 29 -3.80 17.03 1.56
C ASP A 29 -2.57 16.32 2.16
N ASP A 30 -1.72 17.10 2.83
CA ASP A 30 -0.45 16.62 3.36
C ASP A 30 -0.63 15.53 4.42
N ASP A 31 -1.66 15.61 5.27
CA ASP A 31 -1.95 14.62 6.31
C ASP A 31 -2.44 13.31 5.67
N SER A 32 -3.34 13.39 4.69
CA SER A 32 -3.81 12.24 3.91
C SER A 32 -2.68 11.55 3.15
N ILE A 33 -1.71 12.32 2.65
CA ILE A 33 -0.50 11.78 2.00
C ILE A 33 0.40 11.08 3.01
N ASP A 34 0.56 11.65 4.21
CA ASP A 34 1.35 11.07 5.29
C ASP A 34 0.76 9.74 5.77
N ASP A 35 -0.55 9.70 6.00
CA ASP A 35 -1.29 8.48 6.29
C ASP A 35 -1.06 7.40 5.23
N LEU A 36 -1.21 7.77 3.95
CA LEU A 36 -1.06 6.82 2.85
C LEU A 36 0.38 6.31 2.73
N LYS A 37 1.39 7.15 2.99
CA LYS A 37 2.80 6.73 3.06
C LYS A 37 3.03 5.73 4.18
N ILE A 38 2.47 5.96 5.38
CA ILE A 38 2.61 5.04 6.51
C ILE A 38 1.94 3.71 6.16
N ALA A 39 0.70 3.74 5.66
CA ALA A 39 -0.04 2.55 5.26
C ALA A 39 0.71 1.72 4.20
N VAL A 40 1.23 2.38 3.16
CA VAL A 40 2.02 1.72 2.11
C VAL A 40 3.33 1.14 2.67
N THR A 41 3.99 1.85 3.59
CA THR A 41 5.23 1.38 4.22
C THR A 41 4.98 0.13 5.05
N GLU A 42 3.90 0.11 5.80
CA GLU A 42 3.50 -1.03 6.61
C GLU A 42 3.25 -2.26 5.74
N VAL A 43 2.46 -2.10 4.66
CA VAL A 43 2.16 -3.21 3.75
C VAL A 43 3.43 -3.71 3.05
N LEU A 44 4.26 -2.81 2.53
CA LEU A 44 5.47 -3.21 1.82
C LEU A 44 6.51 -3.83 2.74
N GLY A 45 6.71 -3.28 3.94
CA GLY A 45 7.61 -3.82 4.95
C GLY A 45 7.27 -5.28 5.23
N ARG A 46 5.98 -5.58 5.43
CA ARG A 46 5.52 -6.96 5.68
C ARG A 46 5.71 -7.89 4.50
N VAL A 47 5.48 -7.42 3.28
CA VAL A 47 5.75 -8.22 2.07
C VAL A 47 7.24 -8.56 1.97
N ILE A 48 8.12 -7.61 2.29
CA ILE A 48 9.56 -7.77 2.24
C ILE A 48 10.03 -8.71 3.36
N ASP A 49 9.64 -8.43 4.61
CA ASP A 49 10.09 -9.16 5.80
C ASP A 49 9.66 -10.63 5.78
N ASN A 50 8.46 -10.91 5.29
CA ASN A 50 7.93 -12.28 5.18
C ASN A 50 8.22 -12.93 3.83
N ASN A 51 9.05 -12.31 2.98
CA ASN A 51 9.42 -12.79 1.65
C ASN A 51 8.22 -13.22 0.80
N HIS A 52 7.11 -12.47 0.90
CA HIS A 52 5.87 -12.80 0.21
C HIS A 52 5.94 -12.50 -1.28
N ALA A 53 6.96 -11.78 -1.75
CA ALA A 53 7.21 -11.53 -3.16
C ALA A 53 8.73 -11.36 -3.39
N GLN A 54 9.21 -11.74 -4.58
CA GLN A 54 10.58 -11.35 -5.02
C GLN A 54 10.55 -10.02 -5.79
N ARG A 55 9.45 -9.77 -6.50
CA ARG A 55 9.18 -8.54 -7.22
C ARG A 55 7.76 -8.09 -6.94
N LEU A 56 7.59 -6.79 -6.81
CA LEU A 56 6.30 -6.15 -6.60
C LEU A 56 6.01 -5.17 -7.71
N THR A 57 4.74 -5.09 -8.07
CA THR A 57 4.19 -4.04 -8.89
C THR A 57 3.31 -3.16 -8.00
N MET A 58 3.58 -1.86 -8.03
CA MET A 58 2.71 -0.84 -7.46
C MET A 58 2.03 -0.09 -8.59
N LYS A 59 0.70 0.01 -8.55
CA LYS A 59 -0.10 0.83 -9.48
C LYS A 59 -0.89 1.84 -8.68
N LEU A 60 -0.67 3.12 -8.95
CA LEU A 60 -1.46 4.23 -8.42
C LEU A 60 -2.50 4.63 -9.45
N VAL A 61 -3.76 4.66 -9.05
CA VAL A 61 -4.91 4.91 -9.90
C VAL A 61 -5.74 6.03 -9.27
N PRO A 62 -5.81 7.20 -9.90
CA PRO A 62 -6.75 8.25 -9.50
C PRO A 62 -8.18 7.69 -9.51
N GLN A 63 -8.98 8.12 -8.56
CA GLN A 63 -10.41 7.84 -8.46
C GLN A 63 -11.15 9.18 -8.45
N ASP A 64 -12.46 9.16 -8.66
CA ASP A 64 -13.28 10.38 -8.70
C ASP A 64 -13.14 11.25 -7.43
N ASN A 65 -12.85 10.62 -6.29
CA ASN A 65 -12.69 11.29 -4.99
C ASN A 65 -11.41 10.90 -4.25
N GLY A 66 -10.31 10.61 -4.96
CA GLY A 66 -9.02 10.34 -4.32
C GLY A 66 -8.11 9.43 -5.11
N ILE A 67 -7.37 8.55 -4.42
CA ILE A 67 -6.39 7.68 -5.05
C ILE A 67 -6.47 6.25 -4.50
N ALA A 68 -6.32 5.29 -5.41
CA ALA A 68 -6.18 3.88 -5.09
C ALA A 68 -4.77 3.39 -5.41
N ILE A 69 -4.25 2.50 -4.57
CA ILE A 69 -2.97 1.83 -4.75
C ILE A 69 -3.21 0.33 -4.81
N TYR A 70 -2.72 -0.29 -5.88
CA TYR A 70 -2.70 -1.74 -6.05
C TYR A 70 -1.28 -2.25 -5.88
N LEU A 71 -1.10 -3.28 -5.03
CA LEU A 71 0.17 -3.92 -4.73
C LEU A 71 0.11 -5.41 -5.01
N GLY A 72 1.02 -5.93 -5.83
CA GLY A 72 1.13 -7.37 -6.07
C GLY A 72 2.09 -7.72 -7.20
N PRO A 73 2.30 -9.02 -7.48
CA PRO A 73 1.68 -10.17 -6.82
C PRO A 73 2.29 -10.49 -5.45
N ILE A 74 1.50 -11.07 -4.55
CA ILE A 74 1.90 -11.52 -3.20
C ILE A 74 1.56 -12.99 -3.05
N LYS A 75 2.53 -13.86 -2.74
CA LYS A 75 2.36 -15.33 -2.73
C LYS A 75 1.36 -15.83 -1.70
N LYS A 76 1.31 -15.22 -0.51
CA LYS A 76 0.45 -15.63 0.59
C LYS A 76 0.00 -14.40 1.36
N PHE A 77 -1.29 -14.35 1.69
CA PHE A 77 -1.87 -13.31 2.52
C PHE A 77 -2.87 -13.94 3.50
N SER A 78 -2.76 -13.60 4.77
CA SER A 78 -3.80 -13.78 5.79
C SER A 78 -3.83 -12.50 6.63
N LYS A 79 -5.02 -11.96 6.94
CA LYS A 79 -5.12 -10.69 7.67
C LYS A 79 -4.45 -10.80 9.05
N GLU A 80 -4.64 -11.93 9.72
CA GLU A 80 -4.13 -12.19 11.05
C GLU A 80 -2.61 -12.21 11.03
N GLY A 81 -1.99 -13.01 10.14
CA GLY A 81 -0.53 -13.08 10.04
C GLY A 81 0.10 -11.82 9.46
N PHE A 82 -0.63 -11.12 8.58
CA PHE A 82 -0.19 -9.87 7.99
C PHE A 82 -0.34 -8.68 8.94
N PHE A 83 -1.01 -8.78 10.10
CA PHE A 83 -1.12 -7.65 11.03
C PHE A 83 -0.89 -8.02 12.50
N SER A 84 -0.34 -9.21 12.80
CA SER A 84 -0.20 -9.77 14.16
C SER A 84 0.87 -9.15 15.09
N CYS A 85 1.45 -7.99 14.77
CA CYS A 85 2.57 -7.43 15.55
C CYS A 85 2.12 -6.34 16.54
N PRO A 86 2.75 -6.19 17.72
CA PRO A 86 2.29 -5.31 18.80
C PRO A 86 2.52 -3.81 18.57
N HIS A 87 3.33 -3.39 17.59
CA HIS A 87 3.64 -1.96 17.37
C HIS A 87 2.68 -1.24 16.41
N PHE A 88 2.13 -1.95 15.42
CA PHE A 88 1.21 -1.37 14.44
C PHE A 88 0.23 -2.45 13.95
N GLY A 89 -0.94 -2.50 14.60
CA GLY A 89 -1.98 -3.50 14.35
C GLY A 89 -2.88 -3.15 13.17
N PHE A 90 -3.78 -4.07 12.80
CA PHE A 90 -4.72 -3.86 11.70
C PHE A 90 -5.63 -2.66 11.91
N ASP A 91 -6.05 -2.39 13.15
CA ASP A 91 -6.95 -1.27 13.46
C ASP A 91 -6.27 0.08 13.23
N ALA A 92 -5.01 0.23 13.67
CA ALA A 92 -4.20 1.41 13.41
C ALA A 92 -3.90 1.57 11.91
N PHE A 93 -3.67 0.47 11.20
CA PHE A 93 -3.56 0.52 9.73
C PHE A 93 -4.87 0.96 9.07
N ARG A 94 -6.01 0.44 9.54
CA ARG A 94 -7.32 0.73 8.98
C ARG A 94 -7.74 2.18 9.18
N SER A 95 -7.26 2.86 10.23
CA SER A 95 -7.52 4.29 10.41
C SER A 95 -6.78 5.17 9.39
N LEU A 96 -5.71 4.67 8.76
CA LEU A 96 -4.94 5.43 7.76
C LEU A 96 -5.58 5.41 6.36
N VAL A 97 -6.38 4.40 6.05
CA VAL A 97 -6.94 4.18 4.70
C VAL A 97 -8.44 3.98 4.74
N ASP A 98 -9.14 4.52 3.75
CA ASP A 98 -10.61 4.45 3.72
C ASP A 98 -11.09 3.07 3.27
N ASP A 99 -10.34 2.41 2.39
CA ASP A 99 -10.62 1.05 1.96
C ASP A 99 -9.36 0.20 1.87
N PHE A 100 -9.49 -1.07 2.23
CA PHE A 100 -8.45 -2.08 2.12
C PHE A 100 -9.05 -3.43 1.72
N LYS A 101 -8.56 -4.00 0.63
CA LYS A 101 -9.01 -5.30 0.12
C LYS A 101 -7.82 -6.15 -0.30
N ALA A 102 -7.92 -7.45 -0.06
CA ALA A 102 -7.00 -8.44 -0.60
C ALA A 102 -7.78 -9.35 -1.54
N THR A 103 -7.43 -9.29 -2.82
CA THR A 103 -8.09 -10.09 -3.86
C THR A 103 -7.15 -11.19 -4.31
N LYS A 104 -7.65 -12.42 -4.37
CA LYS A 104 -6.87 -13.55 -4.88
C LYS A 104 -6.86 -13.50 -6.41
N ASP A 105 -5.68 -13.56 -7.00
CA ASP A 105 -5.42 -13.58 -8.44
C ASP A 105 -4.56 -14.82 -8.77
N GLY A 106 -5.22 -15.89 -9.19
CA GLY A 106 -4.61 -17.21 -9.35
C GLY A 106 -4.05 -17.76 -8.04
N GLN A 107 -2.73 -17.98 -8.02
CA GLN A 107 -1.99 -18.44 -6.83
C GLN A 107 -1.49 -17.30 -5.94
N ASN A 108 -1.65 -16.05 -6.37
CA ASN A 108 -1.16 -14.87 -5.66
C ASN A 108 -2.32 -14.01 -5.15
N TYR A 109 -1.97 -12.97 -4.43
CA TYR A 109 -2.87 -11.93 -3.95
C TYR A 109 -2.43 -10.58 -4.51
N GLN A 110 -3.42 -9.72 -4.72
CA GLN A 110 -3.26 -8.29 -4.94
C GLN A 110 -3.93 -7.54 -3.80
N LEU A 111 -3.19 -6.63 -3.18
CA LEU A 111 -3.73 -5.72 -2.17
C LEU A 111 -4.16 -4.44 -2.84
N TYR A 112 -5.27 -3.91 -2.34
CA TYR A 112 -5.86 -2.65 -2.73
C TYR A 112 -5.95 -1.78 -1.48
N LEU A 113 -5.47 -0.55 -1.58
CA LEU A 113 -5.59 0.49 -0.58
C LEU A 113 -6.22 1.72 -1.25
N ALA A 114 -7.10 2.43 -0.56
CA ALA A 114 -7.64 3.69 -1.06
C ALA A 114 -7.66 4.78 0.01
N LYS A 115 -7.39 6.01 -0.42
CA LYS A 115 -7.50 7.23 0.38
C LYS A 115 -8.26 8.27 -0.43
N ARG A 116 -9.24 8.90 0.20
CA ARG A 116 -10.15 9.88 -0.39
C ARG A 116 -9.65 11.29 -0.12
N VAL A 117 -10.04 12.20 -1.00
CA VAL A 117 -9.97 13.63 -0.76
C VAL A 117 -11.19 13.99 0.08
N TYR A 118 -10.94 14.74 1.16
CA TYR A 118 -11.97 15.31 2.03
C TYR A 118 -12.02 16.81 1.75
N ASP A 119 -13.22 17.34 1.49
CA ASP A 119 -13.47 18.78 1.31
C ASP A 119 -13.47 19.54 2.63
#